data_AF-A0AA96X1U1-F1
#
_entry.id   AF-A0AA96X1U1-F1
#
_cell.length_a   1.000
_cell.length_b   1.000
_cell.length_c   1.000
_cell.angle_alpha   90.00
_cell.angle_beta   90.00
_cell.angle_gamma   90.00
#
_symmetry.space_group_name_H-M   'P 1'
#
loop_
_entity.id
_entity.type
_entity.pdbx_description
1 polymer ?
#
loop_
_entity_poly.entity_id
_entity_poly.type
_entity_poly.pdbx_seq_one_letter_code
_entity_poly.pdbx_strand_id
1 'polypeptide(L)'
;MFEDHLFQSGKISWQLLLYGFEHDIIDRKQLSELATKWVVEDVLGKEQSIICAAEYYESEVVYSTLKALTAQENQEASVSEIWRYVLLKSLIYSCIPNQEKIDRLQQLYSQFDYPADMENCSIYSASKHCPIEAAQDLITKMEKQQLNDHR
;
A
#
# COMPACT_ATOMS: atom_id res chain seq x y z
N MET A 1 -9.12 3.67 -6.55
CA MET A 1 -8.52 2.38 -6.94
C MET A 1 -7.03 2.57 -6.73
N PHE A 2 -6.51 2.03 -5.63
CA PHE A 2 -5.10 2.21 -5.22
C PHE A 2 -4.15 1.34 -6.05
N GLU A 3 -4.70 0.33 -6.72
CA GLU A 3 -4.03 -0.66 -7.54
C GLU A 3 -3.14 0.01 -8.60
N ASP A 4 -3.65 1.01 -9.32
CA ASP A 4 -2.86 1.71 -10.33
C ASP A 4 -1.66 2.46 -9.73
N HIS A 5 -1.82 3.06 -8.54
CA HIS A 5 -0.73 3.71 -7.83
C HIS A 5 0.29 2.72 -7.28
N LEU A 6 -0.17 1.52 -6.89
CA LEU A 6 0.70 0.42 -6.48
C LEU A 6 1.59 -0.04 -7.64
N PHE A 7 1.02 -0.26 -8.82
CA PHE A 7 1.81 -0.62 -10.02
C PHE A 7 2.72 0.53 -10.50
N GLN A 8 2.26 1.78 -10.41
CA GLN A 8 3.07 2.96 -10.72
C GLN A 8 4.26 3.15 -9.77
N SER A 9 4.22 2.59 -8.56
CA SER A 9 5.37 2.62 -7.64
C SER A 9 6.57 1.84 -8.19
N GLY A 10 6.34 0.88 -9.10
CA GLY A 10 7.38 0.02 -9.69
C GLY A 10 8.01 -0.97 -8.72
N LYS A 11 7.51 -1.08 -7.48
CA LYS A 11 8.11 -1.84 -6.37
C LYS A 11 7.19 -2.95 -5.84
N ILE A 12 6.38 -3.59 -6.70
CA ILE A 12 5.53 -4.69 -6.23
C ILE A 12 6.40 -5.92 -5.93
N SER A 13 6.27 -6.43 -4.71
CA SER A 13 6.95 -7.60 -4.17
C SER A 13 5.98 -8.45 -3.35
N TRP A 14 6.31 -9.72 -3.09
CA TRP A 14 5.52 -10.57 -2.19
C TRP A 14 5.46 -10.00 -0.78
N GLN A 15 6.55 -9.39 -0.30
CA GLN A 15 6.60 -8.66 0.97
C GLN A 15 5.60 -7.51 1.02
N LEU A 16 5.46 -6.75 -0.06
CA LEU A 16 4.47 -5.68 -0.13
C LEU A 16 3.04 -6.24 -0.05
N LEU A 17 2.75 -7.32 -0.79
CA LEU A 17 1.43 -7.96 -0.75
C LEU A 17 1.12 -8.56 0.63
N LEU A 18 2.12 -9.17 1.28
CA LEU A 18 1.99 -9.69 2.65
C LEU A 18 1.64 -8.57 3.63
N TYR A 19 2.35 -7.44 3.57
CA TYR A 19 2.06 -6.30 4.44
C TYR A 19 0.63 -5.81 4.26
N GLY A 20 0.19 -5.64 2.99
CA GLY A 20 -1.17 -5.19 2.71
C GLY A 20 -2.22 -6.13 3.29
N PHE A 21 -1.96 -7.44 3.22
CA PHE A 21 -2.86 -8.47 3.73
C PHE A 21 -2.86 -8.54 5.27
N GLU A 22 -1.70 -8.45 5.92
CA GLU A 22 -1.58 -8.49 7.39
C GLU A 22 -2.20 -7.28 8.09
N HIS A 23 -2.27 -6.14 7.40
CA HIS A 23 -2.81 -4.88 7.92
C HIS A 23 -4.24 -4.57 7.44
N ASP A 24 -4.95 -5.56 6.90
CA ASP A 24 -6.32 -5.44 6.37
C ASP A 24 -6.47 -4.31 5.32
N ILE A 25 -5.39 -3.96 4.62
CA ILE A 25 -5.40 -2.97 3.53
C ILE A 25 -5.99 -3.60 2.27
N ILE A 26 -5.65 -4.87 2.03
CA ILE A 26 -6.19 -5.66 0.93
C ILE A 26 -6.83 -6.94 1.46
N ASP A 27 -7.95 -7.34 0.85
CA ASP A 27 -8.58 -8.62 1.12
C ASP A 27 -8.00 -9.74 0.23
N ARG A 28 -8.49 -10.99 0.42
CA ARG A 28 -8.04 -12.15 -0.37
C ARG A 28 -8.32 -12.00 -1.86
N LYS A 29 -9.43 -11.36 -2.23
CA LYS A 29 -9.81 -11.17 -3.63
C LYS A 29 -8.84 -10.20 -4.29
N GLN A 30 -8.59 -9.07 -3.64
CA GLN A 30 -7.61 -8.07 -4.09
C GLN A 30 -6.20 -8.65 -4.14
N LEU A 31 -5.80 -9.47 -3.16
CA LEU A 31 -4.52 -10.21 -3.20
C LEU A 31 -4.42 -11.08 -4.46
N SER A 32 -5.47 -11.85 -4.76
CA SER A 32 -5.57 -12.69 -5.97
C SER A 32 -5.41 -11.88 -7.25
N GLU A 33 -6.15 -10.78 -7.37
CA GLU A 33 -6.15 -9.88 -8.53
C GLU A 33 -4.79 -9.20 -8.72
N LEU A 34 -4.19 -8.68 -7.64
CA LEU A 34 -2.88 -8.03 -7.65
C LEU A 34 -1.77 -9.03 -8.03
N ALA A 35 -1.76 -10.22 -7.42
CA ALA A 35 -0.79 -11.26 -7.72
C ALA A 35 -0.91 -11.72 -9.18
N THR A 36 -2.13 -11.95 -9.68
CA THR A 36 -2.36 -12.35 -11.07
C THR A 36 -1.90 -11.28 -12.06
N LYS A 37 -2.16 -10.00 -11.75
CA LYS A 37 -1.74 -8.88 -12.60
C LYS A 37 -0.22 -8.66 -12.57
N TRP A 38 0.43 -8.96 -11.45
CA TRP A 38 1.87 -8.80 -11.29
C TRP A 38 2.69 -9.95 -11.88
N VAL A 39 2.27 -11.20 -11.67
CA VAL A 39 3.01 -12.36 -12.15
C VAL A 39 2.75 -12.56 -13.65
N VAL A 40 3.49 -11.80 -14.46
CA VAL A 40 3.51 -11.92 -15.92
C VAL A 40 4.59 -12.94 -16.30
N GLU A 41 4.35 -14.23 -16.05
CA GLU A 41 5.23 -15.32 -16.51
C GLU A 41 4.43 -16.50 -17.09
N ASP A 42 5.02 -17.16 -18.10
CA ASP A 42 4.44 -18.30 -18.81
C ASP A 42 4.35 -19.57 -17.94
N VAL A 43 5.08 -19.64 -16.81
CA VAL A 43 5.04 -20.79 -15.89
C VAL A 43 5.07 -20.30 -14.44
N LEU A 44 3.90 -20.29 -13.80
CA LEU A 44 3.77 -20.05 -12.37
C LEU A 44 4.33 -21.23 -11.57
N GLY A 45 5.19 -20.93 -10.59
CA GLY A 45 5.47 -21.90 -9.52
C GLY A 45 4.20 -22.25 -8.73
N LYS A 46 4.27 -23.33 -7.96
CA LYS A 46 3.12 -23.85 -7.21
C LYS A 46 2.62 -22.82 -6.19
N GLU A 47 3.54 -22.21 -5.47
CA GLU A 47 3.27 -21.20 -4.45
C GLU A 47 2.63 -19.95 -5.05
N GLN A 48 3.16 -19.45 -6.18
CA GLN A 48 2.59 -18.30 -6.90
C GLN A 48 1.17 -18.62 -7.39
N SER A 49 0.95 -19.83 -7.91
CA SER A 49 -0.37 -20.27 -8.37
C SER A 49 -1.42 -20.27 -7.24
N ILE A 50 -1.03 -20.64 -6.02
CA ILE A 50 -1.91 -20.59 -4.84
C ILE A 50 -2.28 -19.14 -4.51
N ILE A 51 -1.33 -18.20 -4.56
CA ILE A 51 -1.61 -16.78 -4.28
C ILE A 51 -2.46 -16.13 -5.38
N CYS A 52 -2.21 -16.43 -6.66
CA CYS A 52 -3.04 -15.94 -7.76
C CYS A 52 -4.49 -16.45 -7.69
N ALA A 53 -4.73 -17.54 -6.96
CA ALA A 53 -6.03 -18.12 -6.69
C ALA A 53 -6.45 -18.02 -5.21
N ALA A 54 -5.90 -17.06 -4.45
CA ALA A 54 -6.07 -16.94 -3.00
C ALA A 54 -7.54 -16.88 -2.55
N GLU A 55 -8.45 -16.43 -3.41
CA GLU A 55 -9.89 -16.42 -3.12
C GLU A 55 -10.51 -17.80 -2.89
N TYR A 56 -9.90 -18.87 -3.42
CA TYR A 56 -10.38 -20.25 -3.32
C TYR A 56 -9.69 -21.08 -2.22
N TYR A 57 -8.70 -20.51 -1.55
CA TYR A 57 -7.94 -21.21 -0.51
C TYR A 57 -8.27 -20.68 0.89
N GLU A 58 -8.05 -21.52 1.89
CA GLU A 58 -8.19 -21.15 3.29
C GLU A 58 -7.14 -20.10 3.69
N SER A 59 -7.49 -19.19 4.60
CA SER A 59 -6.61 -18.10 5.03
C SER A 59 -5.25 -18.59 5.52
N GLU A 60 -5.19 -19.71 6.23
CA GLU A 60 -3.94 -20.28 6.76
C GLU A 60 -3.01 -20.73 5.63
N VAL A 61 -3.57 -21.32 4.57
CA VAL A 61 -2.84 -21.77 3.38
C VAL A 61 -2.30 -20.57 2.60
N VAL A 62 -3.14 -19.56 2.38
CA VAL A 62 -2.73 -18.32 1.72
C VAL A 62 -1.61 -17.64 2.49
N TYR A 63 -1.79 -17.49 3.81
CA TYR A 63 -0.83 -16.80 4.67
C TYR A 63 0.52 -17.52 4.75
N SER A 64 0.51 -18.84 4.97
CA SER A 64 1.75 -19.63 5.02
C SER A 64 2.48 -19.65 3.69
N THR A 65 1.75 -19.71 2.57
CA THR A 65 2.32 -19.66 1.22
C THR A 65 2.94 -18.29 0.93
N LEU A 66 2.24 -17.21 1.29
CA LEU A 66 2.73 -15.85 1.09
C LEU A 66 4.00 -15.62 1.92
N LYS A 67 4.03 -16.07 3.18
CA LYS A 67 5.25 -16.06 4.00
C LYS A 67 6.40 -16.84 3.36
N ALA A 68 6.15 -18.01 2.81
CA ALA A 68 7.18 -18.80 2.14
C ALA A 68 7.78 -18.06 0.93
N LEU A 69 6.94 -17.37 0.14
CA LEU A 69 7.40 -16.53 -0.98
C LEU A 69 8.23 -15.33 -0.48
N THR A 70 7.78 -14.64 0.58
CA THR A 70 8.51 -13.49 1.13
C THR A 70 9.89 -13.85 1.69
N ALA A 71 10.06 -15.09 2.20
CA ALA A 71 11.32 -15.57 2.74
C ALA A 71 12.40 -15.76 1.66
N GLN A 72 12.00 -15.80 0.39
CA GLN A 72 12.90 -15.87 -0.76
C GLN A 72 13.28 -14.48 -1.29
N GLU A 73 12.61 -13.42 -0.84
CA GLU A 73 12.89 -12.04 -1.21
C GLU A 73 13.89 -11.39 -0.24
N ASN A 74 14.73 -10.49 -0.77
CA ASN A 74 15.53 -9.62 0.09
C ASN A 74 14.59 -8.70 0.88
N GLN A 75 14.88 -8.42 2.16
CA GLN A 75 14.06 -7.51 2.97
C GLN A 75 14.02 -6.11 2.34
N GLU A 76 12.82 -5.67 1.96
CA GLU A 76 12.55 -4.30 1.56
C GLU A 76 12.12 -3.50 2.81
N ALA A 77 13.00 -2.65 3.32
CA ALA A 77 12.74 -1.82 4.51
C ALA A 77 11.60 -0.79 4.34
N SER A 78 10.98 -0.70 3.17
CA SER A 78 10.05 0.39 2.80
C SER A 78 8.60 -0.04 2.51
N VAL A 79 8.21 -1.30 2.75
CA VAL A 79 6.85 -1.77 2.40
C VAL A 79 5.72 -0.96 3.05
N SER A 80 5.89 -0.55 4.31
CA SER A 80 4.94 0.31 5.01
C SER A 80 4.86 1.71 4.39
N GLU A 81 6.01 2.28 4.01
CA GLU A 81 6.08 3.59 3.36
C GLU A 81 5.45 3.58 1.97
N ILE A 82 5.61 2.49 1.21
CA ILE A 82 4.99 2.29 -0.10
C ILE A 82 3.47 2.25 0.06
N TRP A 83 2.93 1.46 0.99
CA TRP A 83 1.49 1.41 1.24
C TRP A 83 0.93 2.76 1.68
N ARG A 84 1.62 3.44 2.59
CA ARG A 84 1.23 4.77 3.05
C ARG A 84 1.16 5.76 1.89
N TYR A 85 2.18 5.79 1.04
CA TYR A 85 2.22 6.62 -0.16
C TYR A 85 1.06 6.29 -1.12
N VAL A 86 0.86 5.01 -1.43
CA VAL A 86 -0.19 4.55 -2.35
C VAL A 86 -1.59 4.90 -1.85
N LEU A 87 -1.85 4.69 -0.56
CA LEU A 87 -3.14 4.98 0.06
C LEU A 87 -3.39 6.49 0.15
N LEU A 88 -2.39 7.28 0.53
CA LEU A 88 -2.49 8.75 0.52
C LEU A 88 -2.79 9.26 -0.89
N LYS A 89 -2.04 8.79 -1.89
CA LYS A 89 -2.22 9.18 -3.28
C LYS A 89 -3.63 8.81 -3.78
N SER A 90 -4.05 7.56 -3.57
CA SER A 90 -5.39 7.11 -3.94
C SER A 90 -6.49 7.92 -3.25
N LEU A 91 -6.30 8.31 -2.00
CA LEU A 91 -7.28 9.10 -1.26
C LEU A 91 -7.38 10.52 -1.80
N ILE A 92 -6.24 11.20 -1.91
CA ILE A 92 -6.17 12.63 -2.28
C ILE A 92 -6.65 12.87 -3.71
N TYR A 93 -6.30 11.97 -4.64
CA TYR A 93 -6.70 12.08 -6.04
C TYR A 93 -8.04 11.40 -6.38
N SER A 94 -8.75 10.84 -5.38
CA SER A 94 -10.10 10.33 -5.60
C SER A 94 -11.11 11.45 -5.86
N CYS A 95 -12.26 11.08 -6.45
CA CYS A 95 -13.37 11.99 -6.71
C CYS A 95 -14.31 12.18 -5.51
N ILE A 96 -13.99 11.64 -4.33
CA ILE A 96 -14.85 11.76 -3.15
C ILE A 96 -14.83 13.19 -2.59
N PRO A 97 -15.86 13.62 -1.83
CA PRO A 97 -15.90 14.96 -1.25
C PRO A 97 -14.72 15.25 -0.31
N ASN A 98 -14.29 16.51 -0.23
CA ASN A 98 -13.17 16.92 0.63
C ASN A 98 -13.36 16.55 2.11
N GLN A 99 -14.58 16.66 2.63
CA GLN A 99 -14.85 16.26 4.01
C GLN A 99 -14.59 14.75 4.20
N GLU A 100 -15.06 13.92 3.27
CA GLU A 100 -14.81 12.48 3.32
C GLU A 100 -13.31 12.16 3.18
N LYS A 101 -12.58 12.93 2.36
CA LYS A 101 -11.11 12.82 2.29
C LYS A 101 -10.45 13.10 3.63
N ILE A 102 -10.87 14.16 4.32
CA ILE A 102 -10.33 14.54 5.62
C ILE A 102 -10.59 13.43 6.66
N ASP A 103 -11.81 12.88 6.68
CA ASP A 103 -12.19 11.81 7.62
C ASP A 103 -11.34 10.55 7.38
N ARG A 104 -11.20 10.12 6.12
CA ARG A 104 -10.34 8.99 5.75
C ARG A 104 -8.85 9.26 5.99
N LEU A 105 -8.42 10.52 5.88
CA LEU A 105 -7.03 10.90 6.19
C LEU A 105 -6.73 10.72 7.69
N GLN A 106 -7.71 10.96 8.57
CA GLN A 106 -7.54 10.68 10.00
C GLN A 106 -7.46 9.17 10.27
N GLN A 107 -8.26 8.37 9.55
CA GLN A 107 -8.21 6.90 9.65
C GLN A 107 -6.83 6.39 9.22
N LEU A 108 -6.33 6.82 8.05
CA LEU A 108 -4.98 6.49 7.59
C LEU A 108 -3.92 6.92 8.59
N TYR A 109 -4.04 8.14 9.16
CA TYR A 109 -3.08 8.63 10.15
C TYR A 109 -2.99 7.69 11.36
N SER A 110 -4.13 7.22 11.88
CA SER A 110 -4.15 6.24 12.97
C SER A 110 -3.72 4.82 12.55
N GLN A 111 -4.04 4.40 11.33
CA GLN A 111 -3.70 3.06 10.81
C GLN A 111 -2.19 2.86 10.71
N PHE A 112 -1.43 3.94 10.45
CA PHE A 112 0.03 3.94 10.38
C PHE A 112 0.71 4.36 11.69
N ASP A 113 0.00 4.31 12.83
CA ASP A 113 0.51 4.65 14.16
C ASP A 113 1.01 6.09 14.29
N TYR A 114 0.23 7.04 13.78
CA TYR A 114 0.44 8.49 13.94
C TYR A 114 1.83 9.00 13.52
N PRO A 115 2.29 8.71 12.29
CA PRO A 115 3.66 9.02 11.90
C PRO A 115 3.92 10.53 11.87
N ALA A 116 5.07 10.96 12.40
CA ALA A 116 5.36 12.37 12.62
C ALA A 116 5.30 13.24 11.34
N ASP A 117 5.64 12.69 10.17
CA ASP A 117 5.57 13.38 8.88
C ASP A 117 4.14 13.62 8.38
N MET A 118 3.14 12.95 8.95
CA MET A 118 1.71 13.16 8.68
C MET A 118 1.01 14.06 9.72
N GLU A 119 1.70 14.59 10.73
CA GLU A 119 1.07 15.39 11.79
C GLU A 119 0.20 16.53 11.22
N ASN A 120 0.71 17.25 10.22
CA ASN A 120 -0.01 18.34 9.55
C ASN A 120 -1.19 17.90 8.67
N CYS A 121 -1.31 16.59 8.40
CA CYS A 121 -2.48 16.00 7.73
C CYS A 121 -3.65 15.79 8.72
N SER A 122 -3.45 16.03 10.01
CA SER A 122 -4.51 15.93 11.00
C SER A 122 -5.26 17.25 11.19
N ILE A 123 -6.59 17.16 11.33
CA ILE A 123 -7.43 18.29 11.75
C ILE A 123 -7.13 18.77 13.17
N TYR A 124 -6.44 17.95 13.96
CA TYR A 124 -6.02 18.28 15.33
C TYR A 124 -4.64 18.92 15.37
N SER A 125 -3.97 19.08 14.23
CA SER A 125 -2.68 19.76 14.19
C SER A 125 -2.83 21.22 14.62
N ALA A 126 -1.81 21.75 15.30
CA ALA A 126 -1.73 23.17 15.61
C ALA A 126 -1.45 24.04 14.36
N SER A 127 -1.25 23.39 13.21
CA SER A 127 -0.99 24.03 11.93
C SER A 127 -2.24 24.70 11.37
N LYS A 128 -2.05 25.81 10.65
CA LYS A 128 -3.11 26.45 9.87
C LYS A 128 -3.27 25.87 8.47
N HIS A 129 -2.45 24.89 8.09
CA HIS A 129 -2.51 24.28 6.78
C HIS A 129 -3.76 23.41 6.64
N CYS A 130 -4.37 23.45 5.46
CA CYS A 130 -5.44 22.53 5.12
C CYS A 130 -4.88 21.09 5.12
N PRO A 131 -5.53 20.12 5.80
CA PRO A 131 -5.07 18.73 5.83
C PRO A 131 -4.84 18.11 4.45
N ILE A 132 -5.67 18.48 3.47
CA ILE A 132 -5.55 18.01 2.09
C ILE A 132 -4.31 18.57 1.41
N GLU A 133 -4.01 19.86 1.62
CA GLU A 133 -2.81 20.51 1.07
C GLU A 133 -1.54 19.92 1.71
N ALA A 134 -1.55 19.73 3.03
CA ALA A 134 -0.45 19.08 3.74
C ALA A 134 -0.19 17.65 3.23
N ALA A 135 -1.26 16.89 2.93
CA ALA A 135 -1.13 15.56 2.34
C ALA A 135 -0.58 15.61 0.90
N GLN A 136 -0.96 16.60 0.09
CA GLN A 136 -0.39 16.81 -1.25
C GLN A 136 1.12 17.14 -1.20
N ASP A 137 1.53 17.98 -0.26
CA ASP A 137 2.94 18.30 -0.03
C ASP A 137 3.72 17.06 0.41
N LEU A 138 3.15 16.24 1.29
CA LEU A 138 3.75 14.98 1.74
C LEU A 138 3.90 14.00 0.57
N ILE A 139 2.87 13.80 -0.26
CA ILE A 139 2.94 12.96 -1.46
C ILE A 139 4.08 13.42 -2.37
N THR A 140 4.16 14.73 -2.63
CA THR A 140 5.23 15.32 -3.46
C THR A 140 6.63 15.07 -2.87
N LYS A 141 6.75 15.11 -1.53
CA LYS A 141 8.01 14.80 -0.83
C LYS A 141 8.38 13.33 -0.98
N MET A 142 7.42 12.41 -0.78
CA MET A 142 7.63 10.97 -0.91
C MET A 142 8.03 10.60 -2.34
N GLU A 143 7.41 11.19 -3.36
CA GLU A 143 7.77 10.98 -4.77
C GLU A 143 9.23 11.38 -5.06
N LYS A 144 9.66 12.53 -4.54
CA LYS A 144 11.05 12.99 -4.69
C LYS A 144 12.05 12.07 -4.01
N GLN A 145 11.72 11.55 -2.84
CA GLN A 145 12.57 10.60 -2.12
C GLN A 145 12.71 9.29 -2.91
N GLN A 146 11.59 8.74 -3.39
CA GLN A 146 11.60 7.55 -4.23
C GLN A 146 12.41 7.74 -5.52
N LEU A 147 12.35 8.91 -6.17
CA LEU A 147 13.16 9.25 -7.35
C LEU A 147 14.67 9.33 -7.05
N ASN A 148 15.06 9.76 -5.86
CA ASN A 148 16.46 9.92 -5.47
C ASN A 148 17.12 8.59 -5.05
N ASP A 149 16.34 7.62 -4.56
CA ASP A 149 16.84 6.27 -4.22
C ASP A 149 17.19 5.42 -5.47
N HIS A 150 16.96 5.93 -6.69
CA HIS A 150 17.30 5.29 -7.97
C HIS A 150 18.58 5.85 -8.61
N ARG A 151 19.42 6.59 -7.86
CA ARG A 151 20.73 7.10 -8.29
C ARG A 151 21.86 6.50 -7.47
#